data_AF-A0A8T7I7F7-F1
#
_entry.id   AF-A0A8T7I7F7-F1
#
_cell.length_a   1.000
_cell.length_b   1.000
_cell.length_c   1.000
_cell.angle_alpha   90.00
_cell.angle_beta   90.00
_cell.angle_gamma   90.00
#
_symmetry.space_group_name_H-M   'P 1'
#
loop_
_entity.id
_entity.type
_entity.pdbx_description
1 polymer ?
#
loop_
_entity_poly.entity_id
_entity_poly.type
_entity_poly.pdbx_seq_one_letter_code
_entity_poly.pdbx_strand_id
1 'polypeptide(L)'
;MNISFVTTSKSLVVLIGLYCGSLSALGGEFVNAKSLIESCKQVTDKNVPKLCGAYIQGYLEASQHIIKETQLPSEFMMRALKTRAPHKDVAVETVSKAKYCVPEKGFVFEFVGKVSQVDYNPDTQTLASTVVESVLIDHYSCKSDK
;
A
#
# COMPACT_ATOMS: atom_id res chain seq x y z
N MET A 1 56.67 24.89 -31.70
CA MET A 1 56.68 23.41 -31.60
C MET A 1 55.45 22.98 -30.81
N ASN A 2 54.63 22.15 -31.45
CA ASN A 2 53.31 21.72 -30.97
C ASN A 2 53.41 20.92 -29.67
N ILE A 3 52.54 21.26 -28.72
CA ILE A 3 52.28 20.43 -27.54
C ILE A 3 50.97 19.69 -27.82
N SER A 4 51.08 18.44 -28.26
CA SER A 4 49.95 17.52 -28.35
C SER A 4 49.95 16.61 -27.13
N PHE A 5 49.20 16.98 -26.09
CA PHE A 5 48.80 16.04 -25.06
C PHE A 5 47.55 15.29 -25.56
N VAL A 6 47.76 14.11 -26.14
CA VAL A 6 46.68 13.13 -26.30
C VAL A 6 46.75 12.21 -25.08
N THR A 7 46.10 12.62 -23.99
CA THR A 7 45.76 11.74 -22.89
C THR A 7 44.41 11.12 -23.20
N THR A 8 44.43 9.90 -23.74
CA THR A 8 43.26 9.04 -23.90
C THR A 8 42.71 8.68 -22.52
N SER A 9 41.82 9.53 -22.03
CA SER A 9 41.03 9.29 -20.84
C SER A 9 40.17 8.05 -21.06
N LYS A 10 40.41 7.02 -20.24
CA LYS A 10 39.62 5.80 -20.17
C LYS A 10 38.20 6.18 -19.74
N SER A 11 37.34 6.47 -20.72
CA SER A 11 35.90 6.59 -20.49
C SER A 11 35.37 5.21 -20.14
N LEU A 12 35.23 4.95 -18.84
CA LEU A 12 34.49 3.82 -18.32
C LEU A 12 33.01 4.11 -18.60
N VAL A 13 32.54 3.72 -19.78
CA VAL A 13 31.12 3.72 -20.12
C VAL A 13 30.48 2.62 -19.28
N VAL A 14 29.92 3.00 -18.13
CA VAL A 14 29.05 2.12 -17.34
C VAL A 14 27.74 2.03 -18.12
N LEU A 15 27.68 1.04 -19.01
CA LEU A 15 26.44 0.47 -19.51
C LEU A 15 25.71 -0.15 -18.31
N ILE A 16 24.97 0.67 -17.57
CA ILE A 16 23.85 0.18 -16.75
C ILE A 16 22.81 -0.25 -17.76
N GLY A 17 23.00 -1.47 -18.29
CA GLY A 17 21.99 -2.16 -19.06
C GLY A 17 20.74 -2.19 -18.22
N LEU A 18 19.73 -1.46 -18.67
CA LEU A 18 18.35 -1.68 -18.33
C LEU A 18 18.09 -3.18 -18.47
N TYR A 19 18.10 -3.90 -17.36
CA TYR A 19 17.30 -5.11 -17.20
C TYR A 19 15.84 -4.67 -17.09
N CYS A 20 15.33 -4.07 -18.17
CA CYS A 20 13.91 -4.04 -18.50
C CYS A 20 13.56 -5.43 -19.06
N GLY A 21 13.83 -6.45 -18.25
CA GLY A 21 13.52 -7.84 -18.56
C GLY A 21 12.14 -8.12 -18.00
N SER A 22 11.13 -7.98 -18.86
CA SER A 22 9.79 -8.51 -18.66
C SER A 22 9.20 -8.24 -17.27
N LEU A 23 8.61 -7.05 -17.11
CA LEU A 23 7.37 -6.95 -16.33
C LEU A 23 6.35 -7.78 -17.11
N SER A 24 6.43 -9.11 -17.00
CA SER A 24 5.36 -10.00 -17.39
C SER A 24 4.15 -9.40 -16.73
N ALA A 25 3.20 -8.97 -17.56
CA ALA A 25 1.88 -8.64 -17.10
C ALA A 25 1.47 -9.77 -16.17
N LEU A 26 1.52 -9.51 -14.87
CA LEU A 26 0.78 -10.26 -13.88
C LEU A 26 -0.66 -9.92 -14.25
N GLY A 27 -1.18 -10.62 -15.26
CA GLY A 27 -2.59 -10.88 -15.41
C GLY A 27 -2.96 -11.60 -14.14
N GLY A 28 -3.25 -10.79 -13.11
CA GLY A 28 -3.52 -11.28 -11.78
C GLY A 28 -4.74 -12.16 -11.92
N GLU A 29 -4.55 -13.46 -11.76
CA GLU A 29 -5.65 -14.31 -11.38
C GLU A 29 -6.33 -13.62 -10.20
N PHE A 30 -7.60 -13.27 -10.38
CA PHE A 30 -8.36 -12.61 -9.34
C PHE A 30 -8.34 -13.52 -8.12
N VAL A 31 -7.60 -13.13 -7.09
CA VAL A 31 -7.54 -13.90 -5.85
C VAL A 31 -8.95 -13.87 -5.26
N ASN A 32 -9.55 -15.05 -5.11
CA ASN A 32 -10.84 -15.16 -4.46
C ASN A 32 -10.69 -15.06 -2.94
N ALA A 33 -11.79 -14.72 -2.27
CA ALA A 33 -11.86 -14.55 -0.82
C ALA A 33 -11.40 -15.80 -0.06
N LYS A 34 -11.80 -16.98 -0.52
CA LYS A 34 -11.45 -18.27 0.12
C LYS A 34 -9.93 -18.46 0.18
N SER A 35 -9.24 -18.34 -0.95
CA SER A 35 -7.79 -18.51 -1.04
C SER A 35 -7.04 -17.50 -0.17
N LEU A 36 -7.52 -16.25 -0.11
CA LEU A 36 -6.94 -15.24 0.76
C LEU A 36 -7.10 -15.63 2.23
N ILE A 37 -8.32 -15.91 2.69
CA ILE A 37 -8.63 -16.21 4.09
C ILE A 37 -7.90 -17.48 4.55
N GLU A 38 -7.92 -18.56 3.74
CA GLU A 38 -7.18 -19.80 4.04
C GLU A 38 -5.68 -19.57 4.13
N SER A 39 -5.13 -18.71 3.27
CA SER A 39 -3.73 -18.32 3.40
C SER A 39 -3.49 -17.53 4.68
N CYS A 40 -4.35 -16.56 5.04
CA CYS A 40 -4.17 -15.76 6.24
C CYS A 40 -4.35 -16.57 7.54
N LYS A 41 -5.14 -17.65 7.53
CA LYS A 41 -5.28 -18.58 8.66
C LYS A 41 -3.99 -19.33 9.02
N GLN A 42 -3.02 -19.38 8.12
CA GLN A 42 -1.71 -19.97 8.38
C GLN A 42 -0.72 -18.98 9.04
N VAL A 43 -1.19 -17.77 9.41
CA VAL A 43 -0.37 -16.80 10.14
C VAL A 43 0.06 -17.36 11.49
N THR A 44 1.30 -17.07 11.85
CA THR A 44 1.88 -17.38 13.16
C THR A 44 2.55 -16.12 13.70
N ASP A 45 2.85 -16.08 14.99
CA ASP A 45 3.51 -14.94 15.64
C ASP A 45 4.83 -14.49 14.98
N LYS A 46 5.43 -15.36 14.15
CA LYS A 46 6.74 -15.13 13.53
C LYS A 46 6.67 -15.00 12.01
N ASN A 47 5.55 -15.35 11.38
CA ASN A 47 5.49 -15.45 9.93
C ASN A 47 4.10 -15.19 9.38
N VAL A 48 4.04 -14.34 8.35
CA VAL A 48 2.87 -14.10 7.52
C VAL A 48 3.04 -14.91 6.22
N PRO A 49 2.07 -15.77 5.86
CA PRO A 49 2.09 -16.53 4.63
C PRO A 49 2.23 -15.63 3.40
N LYS A 50 3.07 -16.05 2.44
CA LYS A 50 3.49 -15.22 1.31
C LYS A 50 2.32 -14.67 0.49
N LEU A 51 1.29 -15.49 0.22
CA LEU A 51 0.11 -15.06 -0.54
C LEU A 51 -0.67 -13.98 0.22
N CYS A 52 -1.06 -14.28 1.47
CA CYS A 52 -1.78 -13.32 2.32
C CYS A 52 -1.01 -12.00 2.49
N GLY A 53 0.28 -12.08 2.85
CA GLY A 53 1.11 -10.90 3.06
C GLY A 53 1.30 -10.07 1.80
N ALA A 54 1.63 -10.70 0.66
CA ALA A 54 1.84 -9.98 -0.59
C ALA A 54 0.53 -9.37 -1.13
N TYR A 55 -0.60 -10.08 -1.00
CA TYR A 55 -1.89 -9.56 -1.43
C TYR A 55 -2.30 -8.34 -0.61
N ILE A 56 -2.24 -8.45 0.73
CA ILE A 56 -2.58 -7.34 1.62
C ILE A 56 -1.64 -6.15 1.37
N GLN A 57 -0.33 -6.39 1.32
CA GLN A 57 0.64 -5.31 1.04
C GLN A 57 0.33 -4.61 -0.29
N GLY A 58 0.12 -5.38 -1.37
CA GLY A 58 -0.19 -4.83 -2.69
C GLY A 58 -1.51 -4.07 -2.71
N TYR A 59 -2.54 -4.57 -2.04
CA TYR A 59 -3.83 -3.87 -1.92
C TYR A 59 -3.66 -2.53 -1.20
N LEU A 60 -2.93 -2.51 -0.09
CA LEU A 60 -2.71 -1.31 0.71
C LEU A 60 -1.91 -0.25 -0.05
N GLU A 61 -0.87 -0.65 -0.76
CA GLU A 61 -0.04 0.26 -1.57
C GLU A 61 -0.77 0.80 -2.80
N ALA A 62 -1.69 0.03 -3.38
CA ALA A 62 -2.48 0.45 -4.53
C ALA A 62 -3.70 1.31 -4.15
N SER A 63 -4.12 1.30 -2.88
CA SER A 63 -5.34 2.00 -2.45
C SER A 63 -5.10 3.49 -2.23
N GLN A 64 -5.88 4.32 -2.93
CA GLN A 64 -5.86 5.78 -2.77
C GLN A 64 -6.69 6.27 -1.57
N HIS A 65 -7.41 5.37 -0.90
CA HIS A 65 -8.33 5.71 0.19
C HIS A 65 -7.77 5.37 1.57
N ILE A 66 -6.54 4.87 1.65
CA ILE A 66 -5.88 4.48 2.89
C ILE A 66 -4.81 5.51 3.22
N ILE A 67 -4.88 6.07 4.42
CA ILE A 67 -3.85 6.96 4.96
C ILE A 67 -3.27 6.37 6.24
N LYS A 68 -1.97 6.53 6.45
CA LYS A 68 -1.35 6.16 7.72
C LYS A 68 -1.66 7.22 8.76
N GLU A 69 -1.90 6.83 10.00
CA GLU A 69 -2.22 7.79 11.08
C GLU A 69 -1.17 8.90 11.24
N THR A 70 0.11 8.59 11.01
CA THR A 70 1.21 9.57 11.09
C THR A 70 1.26 10.56 9.92
N GLN A 71 0.51 10.29 8.85
CA GLN A 71 0.35 11.21 7.72
C GLN A 71 -0.85 12.16 7.92
N LEU A 72 -1.67 11.96 8.95
CA LEU A 72 -2.76 12.87 9.28
C LEU A 72 -2.17 14.16 9.86
N PRO A 73 -2.47 15.33 9.26
CA PRO A 73 -2.08 16.61 9.83
C PRO A 73 -2.77 16.80 11.18
N SER A 74 -2.12 17.51 12.10
CA SER A 74 -2.77 17.89 13.36
C SER A 74 -4.00 18.77 13.11
N GLU A 75 -4.95 18.79 14.05
CA GLU A 75 -6.12 19.68 14.01
C GLU A 75 -5.75 21.15 13.77
N PHE A 76 -4.68 21.61 14.43
CA PHE A 76 -4.14 22.95 14.23
C PHE A 76 -3.68 23.16 12.79
N MET A 77 -2.96 22.19 12.22
CA MET A 77 -2.50 22.24 10.84
C MET A 77 -3.69 22.22 9.87
N MET A 78 -4.68 21.35 10.08
CA MET A 78 -5.89 21.28 9.27
C MET A 78 -6.64 22.63 9.24
N ARG A 79 -6.80 23.27 10.40
CA ARG A 79 -7.41 24.61 10.50
C ARG A 79 -6.58 25.69 9.79
N ALA A 80 -5.25 25.62 9.89
CA ALA A 80 -4.36 26.56 9.22
C ALA A 80 -4.38 26.38 7.69
N LEU A 81 -4.37 25.14 7.21
CA LEU A 81 -4.46 24.81 5.78
C LEU A 81 -5.79 25.28 5.19
N LYS A 82 -6.90 25.06 5.89
CA LYS A 82 -8.23 25.50 5.46
C LYS A 82 -8.34 27.02 5.30
N THR A 83 -7.63 27.80 6.13
CA THR A 83 -7.66 29.27 6.07
C THR A 83 -6.66 29.86 5.10
N ARG A 84 -5.54 29.18 4.80
CA ARG A 84 -4.44 29.71 3.98
C ARG A 84 -4.38 29.17 2.56
N ALA A 85 -4.89 27.96 2.30
CA ALA A 85 -4.83 27.30 0.99
C ALA A 85 -6.12 26.53 0.67
N PRO A 86 -7.25 27.24 0.46
CA PRO A 86 -8.57 26.61 0.38
C PRO A 86 -8.76 25.60 -0.79
N HIS A 87 -7.89 25.60 -1.81
CA HIS A 87 -8.12 24.81 -3.03
C HIS A 87 -6.91 24.07 -3.63
N LYS A 88 -5.73 24.02 -2.98
CA LYS A 88 -4.51 23.50 -3.65
C LYS A 88 -3.53 22.71 -2.78
N ASP A 89 -3.87 22.38 -1.55
CA ASP A 89 -2.97 21.59 -0.72
C ASP A 89 -3.20 20.09 -0.94
N VAL A 90 -2.18 19.41 -1.47
CA VAL A 90 -2.17 17.96 -1.74
C VAL A 90 -2.40 17.16 -0.47
N ALA A 91 -1.96 17.65 0.69
CA ALA A 91 -2.22 16.99 1.97
C ALA A 91 -3.71 17.08 2.34
N VAL A 92 -4.35 18.23 2.13
CA VAL A 92 -5.81 18.39 2.36
C VAL A 92 -6.61 17.51 1.40
N GLU A 93 -6.21 17.43 0.14
CA GLU A 93 -6.86 16.57 -0.85
C GLU A 93 -6.70 15.08 -0.52
N THR A 94 -5.51 14.66 -0.06
CA THR A 94 -5.24 13.27 0.34
C THR A 94 -6.03 12.89 1.58
N VAL A 95 -6.08 13.75 2.59
CA VAL A 95 -6.84 13.52 3.83
C VAL A 95 -8.35 13.50 3.56
N SER A 96 -8.85 14.41 2.71
CA SER A 96 -10.28 14.45 2.37
C SER A 96 -10.78 13.27 1.54
N LYS A 97 -9.89 12.57 0.83
CA LYS A 97 -10.21 11.34 0.09
C LYS A 97 -9.96 10.05 0.88
N ALA A 98 -9.34 10.15 2.05
CA ALA A 98 -9.08 9.02 2.92
C ALA A 98 -10.40 8.51 3.52
N LYS A 99 -10.64 7.21 3.36
CA LYS A 99 -11.76 6.49 3.98
C LYS A 99 -11.29 5.69 5.19
N TYR A 100 -10.04 5.20 5.12
CA TYR A 100 -9.48 4.30 6.11
C TYR A 100 -8.18 4.88 6.67
N CYS A 101 -8.05 4.83 7.99
CA CYS A 101 -6.94 5.36 8.76
C CYS A 101 -6.25 4.17 9.44
N VAL A 102 -5.03 3.86 9.00
CA VAL A 102 -4.32 2.66 9.44
C VAL A 102 -3.10 3.03 10.30
N PRO A 103 -2.79 2.25 11.35
CA PRO A 103 -1.59 2.50 12.15
C PRO A 103 -0.32 2.28 11.30
N GLU A 104 0.76 3.01 11.62
CA GLU A 104 2.01 2.89 10.85
C GLU A 104 2.79 1.61 11.18
N LYS A 105 2.79 1.19 12.45
CA LYS A 105 3.58 0.06 12.95
C LYS A 105 2.70 -1.13 13.27
N GLY A 106 3.17 -2.33 12.91
CA GLY A 106 2.49 -3.59 13.24
C GLY A 106 1.21 -3.87 12.44
N PHE A 107 0.75 -2.90 11.64
CA PHE A 107 -0.53 -2.96 10.94
C PHE A 107 -0.72 -4.21 10.09
N VAL A 108 0.25 -4.55 9.22
CA VAL A 108 0.09 -5.69 8.31
C VAL A 108 -0.15 -6.99 9.07
N PHE A 109 0.58 -7.21 10.17
CA PHE A 109 0.46 -8.42 10.97
C PHE A 109 -0.91 -8.48 11.68
N GLU A 110 -1.32 -7.38 12.31
CA GLU A 110 -2.63 -7.28 12.96
C GLU A 110 -3.78 -7.42 11.96
N PHE A 111 -3.65 -6.79 10.79
CA PHE A 111 -4.63 -6.82 9.72
C PHE A 111 -4.80 -8.24 9.16
N VAL A 112 -3.69 -8.96 8.93
CA VAL A 112 -3.71 -10.39 8.56
C VAL A 112 -4.49 -11.20 9.60
N GLY A 113 -4.25 -10.94 10.89
CA GLY A 113 -4.97 -11.59 11.99
C GLY A 113 -6.47 -11.33 11.97
N LYS A 114 -6.91 -10.14 11.57
CA LYS A 114 -8.34 -9.83 11.40
C LYS A 114 -8.92 -10.52 10.16
N VAL A 115 -8.21 -10.52 9.03
CA VAL A 115 -8.63 -11.22 7.81
C VAL A 115 -8.79 -12.72 8.04
N SER A 116 -7.93 -13.34 8.84
CA SER A 116 -8.01 -14.78 9.13
C SER A 116 -9.23 -15.18 9.97
N GLN A 117 -9.82 -14.23 10.69
CA GLN A 117 -10.98 -14.42 11.55
C GLN A 117 -12.32 -14.13 10.84
N VAL A 118 -12.30 -13.65 9.59
CA VAL A 118 -13.52 -13.39 8.82
C VAL A 118 -14.26 -14.71 8.62
N ASP A 119 -15.51 -14.76 9.10
CA ASP A 119 -16.43 -15.85 8.80
C ASP A 119 -16.97 -15.64 7.38
N TYR A 120 -16.61 -16.56 6.50
CA TYR A 120 -16.86 -16.45 5.07
C TYR A 120 -17.52 -17.72 4.56
N ASN A 121 -18.57 -17.56 3.77
CA ASN A 121 -19.21 -18.69 3.11
C ASN A 121 -18.35 -19.15 1.91
N PRO A 122 -17.72 -20.33 1.96
CA PRO A 122 -16.86 -20.81 0.88
C PRO A 122 -17.59 -21.03 -0.46
N ASP A 123 -18.93 -21.11 -0.44
CA ASP A 123 -19.75 -21.31 -1.62
C ASP A 123 -20.02 -20.01 -2.39
N THR A 124 -19.74 -18.84 -1.78
CA THR A 124 -19.83 -17.58 -2.51
C THR A 124 -18.59 -17.37 -3.37
N GLN A 125 -18.77 -16.86 -4.59
CA GLN A 125 -17.67 -16.44 -5.45
C GLN A 125 -17.37 -14.96 -5.20
N THR A 126 -16.75 -14.67 -4.05
CA THR A 126 -16.38 -13.31 -3.66
C THR A 126 -14.90 -13.05 -3.92
N LEU A 127 -14.57 -11.83 -4.31
CA LEU A 127 -13.20 -11.38 -4.51
C LEU A 127 -12.50 -11.14 -3.17
N ALA A 128 -11.19 -11.40 -3.11
CA ALA A 128 -10.38 -11.09 -1.94
C ALA A 128 -10.41 -9.61 -1.57
N SER A 129 -10.55 -8.71 -2.56
CA SER A 129 -10.66 -7.27 -2.34
C SER A 129 -11.86 -6.89 -1.48
N THR A 130 -12.98 -7.58 -1.63
CA THR A 130 -14.20 -7.36 -0.84
C THR A 130 -13.98 -7.72 0.63
N VAL A 131 -13.24 -8.79 0.91
CA VAL A 131 -12.87 -9.18 2.27
C VAL A 131 -11.92 -8.17 2.91
N VAL A 132 -10.91 -7.72 2.15
CA VAL A 132 -9.98 -6.68 2.64
C VAL A 132 -10.75 -5.39 2.94
N GLU A 133 -11.66 -4.99 2.05
CA GLU A 133 -12.49 -3.80 2.25
C GLU A 133 -13.42 -3.94 3.47
N SER A 134 -14.05 -5.09 3.68
CA SER A 134 -14.91 -5.29 4.87
C SER A 134 -14.12 -5.17 6.17
N VAL A 135 -12.91 -5.74 6.23
CA VAL A 135 -12.02 -5.61 7.41
C VAL A 135 -11.59 -4.16 7.63
N LEU A 136 -11.33 -3.41 6.56
CA LEU A 136 -11.02 -1.98 6.63
C LEU A 136 -12.20 -1.17 7.18
N ILE A 137 -13.42 -1.45 6.72
CA ILE A 137 -14.64 -0.80 7.19
C ILE A 137 -14.83 -1.05 8.69
N ASP A 138 -14.75 -2.31 9.12
CA ASP A 138 -15.07 -2.74 10.48
C ASP A 138 -14.08 -2.26 11.53
N HIS A 139 -12.82 -2.02 11.14
CA HIS A 139 -11.74 -1.79 12.10
C HIS A 139 -10.92 -0.53 11.88
N TYR A 140 -10.93 0.04 10.68
CA TYR A 140 -9.99 1.10 10.29
C TYR A 140 -10.68 2.28 9.61
N SER A 141 -12.00 2.42 9.72
CA SER A 141 -12.70 3.62 9.25
C SER A 141 -12.13 4.88 9.93
N CYS A 142 -11.75 5.88 9.13
CA CYS A 142 -11.33 7.16 9.67
C CYS A 142 -12.47 7.76 10.51
N LYS A 143 -12.16 8.19 11.74
CA LYS A 143 -13.12 8.94 12.54
C LYS A 143 -13.44 10.23 11.80
N SER A 144 -14.69 10.37 11.36
CA SER A 144 -15.19 11.67 10.93
C SER A 144 -15.37 12.48 12.20
N ASP A 145 -14.57 13.54 12.39
CA ASP A 145 -14.89 14.54 13.41
C ASP A 145 -16.31 15.03 13.14
N LYS A 146 -17.22 14.73 14.09
CA LYS A 146 -18.55 15.33 14.15
C LYS A 146 -18.46 16.68 14.83
#